data_AF-A0A081BQA8-F1
#
_entry.id   AF-A0A081BQA8-F1
#
_cell.length_a   1.000
_cell.length_b   1.000
_cell.length_c   1.000
_cell.angle_alpha   90.00
_cell.angle_beta   90.00
_cell.angle_gamma   90.00
#
_symmetry.space_group_name_H-M   'P 1'
#
loop_
_entity.id
_entity.type
_entity.pdbx_description
1 polymer ?
#
loop_
_entity_poly.entity_id
_entity_poly.type
_entity_poly.pdbx_seq_one_letter_code
_entity_poly.pdbx_strand_id
1 'polypeptide(L)'
;MFPDVETPLTLNGQPLERTPGSIFTTYSTPPQPAQNAAVSVRELAAEGDSRQWEIAVGMEAMPQLNDLFLQIEFEGDVAQLFLDNTPVADWFYDGRTWEIGLRRFADRLRVQPFRLNITPLSAQQEIYFDLPPTFRNGRALALKSVAVVPQYAVSFVITKPQ
;
A
#
# COMPACT_ATOMS: atom_id res chain seq x y z
N MET A 1 33.80 16.59 -12.65
CA MET A 1 33.08 16.78 -11.38
C MET A 1 31.64 16.38 -11.65
N PHE A 2 31.06 15.44 -10.88
CA PHE A 2 29.60 15.19 -10.97
C PHE A 2 28.87 16.50 -10.61
N PRO A 3 27.71 16.81 -11.23
CA PRO A 3 26.96 18.01 -10.89
C PRO A 3 26.69 18.02 -9.39
N ASP A 4 27.14 19.07 -8.70
CA ASP A 4 26.82 19.29 -7.29
C ASP A 4 25.46 20.00 -7.20
N VAL A 5 24.72 19.74 -6.13
CA VAL A 5 23.44 20.43 -5.90
C VAL A 5 23.76 21.73 -5.16
N GLU A 6 23.65 22.88 -5.84
CA GLU A 6 23.92 24.19 -5.24
C GLU A 6 22.85 24.61 -4.22
N THR A 7 21.61 24.14 -4.39
CA THR A 7 20.51 24.38 -3.46
C THR A 7 20.37 23.26 -2.44
N PRO A 8 20.07 23.56 -1.16
CA PRO A 8 19.73 22.53 -0.19
C PRO A 8 18.56 21.69 -0.72
N LEU A 9 18.73 20.37 -0.83
CA LEU A 9 17.60 19.47 -1.09
C LEU A 9 16.62 19.59 0.07
N THR A 10 15.32 19.64 -0.21
CA THR A 10 14.29 19.71 0.83
C THR A 10 13.26 18.59 0.70
N LEU A 11 12.80 18.07 1.83
CA LEU A 11 11.63 17.21 1.96
C LEU A 11 10.56 17.98 2.74
N ASN A 12 9.40 18.24 2.14
CA ASN A 12 8.34 19.05 2.76
C ASN A 12 8.82 20.42 3.28
N GLY A 13 9.75 21.06 2.56
CA GLY A 13 10.35 22.35 2.96
C GLY A 13 11.42 22.26 4.05
N GLN A 14 11.71 21.06 4.60
CA GLN A 14 12.81 20.83 5.53
C GLN A 14 14.07 20.41 4.79
N PRO A 15 15.25 21.01 5.06
CA PRO A 15 16.49 20.66 4.39
C PRO A 15 16.95 19.24 4.75
N LEU A 16 17.50 18.53 3.76
CA LEU A 16 18.11 17.22 3.94
C LEU A 16 19.54 17.35 4.45
N GLU A 17 19.95 16.40 5.29
CA GLU A 17 21.32 16.31 5.75
C GLU A 17 22.21 15.82 4.59
N ARG A 18 23.31 16.53 4.33
CA ARG A 18 24.22 16.25 3.20
C ARG A 18 25.53 15.66 3.74
N THR A 19 25.85 14.44 3.29
CA THR A 19 27.12 13.77 3.58
C THR A 19 27.93 13.61 2.28
N PRO A 20 29.00 14.42 2.08
CA PRO A 20 29.87 14.28 0.91
C PRO A 20 30.66 12.97 0.98
N GLY A 21 30.64 12.19 -0.10
CA GLY A 21 31.52 11.02 -0.30
C GLY A 21 32.50 11.25 -1.45
N SER A 22 33.25 10.21 -1.83
CA SER A 22 34.29 10.32 -2.87
C SER A 22 33.71 10.59 -4.26
N ILE A 23 32.82 9.72 -4.74
CA ILE A 23 32.17 9.85 -6.05
C ILE A 23 30.66 10.07 -5.95
N PHE A 24 30.09 9.94 -4.75
CA PHE A 24 28.67 10.13 -4.46
C PHE A 24 28.50 11.10 -3.29
N THR A 25 27.48 11.94 -3.36
CA THR A 25 26.98 12.72 -2.22
C THR A 25 25.70 12.06 -1.74
N THR A 26 25.66 11.67 -0.46
CA THR A 26 24.47 11.08 0.15
C THR A 26 23.65 12.17 0.81
N TYR A 27 22.33 12.13 0.60
CA TYR A 27 21.39 12.98 1.32
C TYR A 27 20.49 12.10 2.17
N SER A 28 20.45 12.36 3.47
CA SER A 28 19.61 11.65 4.43
C SER A 28 18.44 12.52 4.85
N THR A 29 17.28 11.89 4.98
CA THR A 29 16.19 12.45 5.77
C THR A 29 16.39 11.97 7.20
N PRO A 30 16.06 12.78 8.22
CA PRO A 30 15.83 12.23 9.54
C PRO A 30 14.81 11.08 9.41
N PRO A 31 14.90 10.00 10.23
CA PRO A 31 13.89 8.97 10.25
C PRO A 31 12.53 9.65 10.47
N GLN A 32 11.68 9.65 9.44
CA GLN A 32 10.31 10.09 9.66
C GLN A 32 9.65 8.98 10.46
N PRO A 33 8.97 9.29 11.58
CA PRO A 33 8.21 8.27 12.29
C PRO A 33 7.28 7.63 11.26
N ALA A 34 7.26 6.30 11.23
CA ALA A 34 6.30 5.57 10.43
C ALA A 34 4.91 6.04 10.87
N GLN A 35 4.32 6.95 10.12
CA GLN A 35 2.95 7.38 10.30
C GLN A 35 2.08 6.30 9.67
N ASN A 36 2.14 5.11 10.25
CA ASN A 36 1.23 4.05 9.85
C ASN A 36 -0.15 4.51 10.32
N ALA A 37 -1.04 4.74 9.36
CA ALA A 37 -2.44 4.93 9.69
C ALA A 37 -2.91 3.72 10.49
N ALA A 38 -3.69 3.95 11.55
CA ALA A 38 -4.33 2.85 12.24
C ALA A 38 -5.21 2.09 11.23
N VAL A 39 -5.05 0.77 11.16
CA VAL A 39 -5.91 -0.10 10.37
C VAL A 39 -6.57 -1.10 11.31
N SER A 40 -7.88 -1.26 11.15
CA SER A 40 -8.65 -2.30 11.84
C SER A 40 -9.31 -3.19 10.81
N VAL A 41 -9.26 -4.49 11.06
CA VAL A 41 -9.81 -5.51 10.18
C VAL A 41 -10.75 -6.37 11.00
N ARG A 42 -11.97 -6.55 10.50
CA ARG A 42 -12.98 -7.39 11.13
C ARG A 42 -13.60 -8.31 10.09
N GLU A 43 -13.56 -9.61 10.34
CA GLU A 43 -14.25 -10.57 9.50
C GLU A 43 -15.78 -10.40 9.61
N LEU A 44 -16.45 -10.52 8.49
CA LEU A 44 -17.90 -10.46 8.35
C LEU A 44 -18.48 -11.87 8.17
N ALA A 45 -19.81 -11.97 8.17
CA ALA A 45 -20.47 -13.23 7.84
C ALA A 45 -20.07 -13.69 6.43
N ALA A 46 -19.84 -14.99 6.27
CA ALA A 46 -19.54 -15.56 4.96
C ALA A 46 -20.73 -15.38 4.00
N GLU A 47 -20.43 -15.07 2.74
CA GLU A 47 -21.41 -14.98 1.67
C GLU A 47 -21.10 -16.06 0.63
N GLY A 48 -21.91 -17.12 0.64
CA GLY A 48 -21.65 -18.32 -0.15
C GLY A 48 -20.27 -18.90 0.17
N ASP A 49 -19.46 -19.07 -0.86
CA ASP A 49 -18.10 -19.58 -0.77
C ASP A 49 -17.03 -18.50 -0.48
N SER A 50 -17.40 -17.24 -0.56
CA SER A 50 -16.46 -16.14 -0.32
C SER A 50 -16.25 -15.89 1.17
N ARG A 51 -15.20 -15.14 1.49
CA ARG A 51 -15.01 -14.56 2.82
C ARG A 51 -14.93 -13.05 2.70
N GLN A 52 -15.47 -12.37 3.70
CA GLN A 52 -15.63 -10.93 3.69
C GLN A 52 -15.00 -10.31 4.93
N TRP A 53 -14.40 -9.14 4.75
CA TRP A 53 -13.82 -8.35 5.83
C TRP A 53 -14.23 -6.90 5.68
N GLU A 54 -14.38 -6.24 6.81
CA GLU A 54 -14.44 -4.78 6.90
C GLU A 54 -13.05 -4.26 7.25
N ILE A 55 -12.57 -3.27 6.49
CA ILE A 55 -11.26 -2.64 6.69
C ILE A 55 -11.50 -1.16 6.96
N ALA A 56 -11.34 -0.75 8.21
CA ALA A 56 -11.39 0.64 8.63
C ALA A 56 -9.97 1.22 8.69
N VAL A 57 -9.76 2.34 8.00
CA VAL A 57 -8.48 3.06 7.94
C VAL A 57 -8.62 4.40 8.64
N GLY A 58 -7.74 4.65 9.60
CA GLY A 58 -7.61 5.93 10.30
C GLY A 58 -7.04 7.01 9.38
N MET A 59 -7.93 7.68 8.64
CA MET A 59 -7.58 8.82 7.78
C MET A 59 -7.37 10.08 8.61
N GLU A 60 -6.31 10.12 9.42
CA GLU A 60 -5.88 11.35 10.06
C GLU A 60 -5.33 12.34 9.01
N ALA A 61 -5.42 13.64 9.29
CA ALA A 61 -4.84 14.64 8.40
C ALA A 61 -3.31 14.47 8.43
N MET A 62 -2.74 13.94 7.34
CA MET A 62 -1.30 13.76 7.19
C MET A 62 -0.76 14.77 6.17
N PRO A 63 -0.58 16.05 6.58
CA PRO A 63 -0.24 17.15 5.67
C PRO A 63 1.11 17.00 4.95
N GLN A 64 1.91 16.01 5.37
CA GLN A 64 3.27 15.76 4.87
C GLN A 64 3.38 14.54 3.96
N LEU A 65 2.29 13.79 3.74
CA LEU A 65 2.29 12.58 2.90
C LEU A 65 1.77 12.88 1.51
N ASN A 66 2.39 12.24 0.50
CA ASN A 66 1.89 12.27 -0.86
C ASN A 66 0.68 11.35 -1.04
N ASP A 67 0.75 10.16 -0.43
CA ASP A 67 -0.33 9.16 -0.39
C ASP A 67 -0.16 8.22 0.83
N LEU A 68 -1.19 7.44 1.09
CA LEU A 68 -1.17 6.23 1.91
C LEU A 68 -1.51 5.05 1.00
N PHE A 69 -0.78 3.95 1.12
CA PHE A 69 -1.10 2.72 0.42
C PHE A 69 -1.68 1.70 1.37
N LEU A 70 -2.88 1.20 1.05
CA LEU A 70 -3.41 -0.02 1.64
C LEU A 70 -2.70 -1.19 0.98
N GLN A 71 -2.01 -1.99 1.78
CA GLN A 71 -1.35 -3.22 1.36
C GLN A 71 -2.16 -4.41 1.86
N ILE A 72 -2.52 -5.32 0.95
CA ILE A 72 -3.28 -6.52 1.25
C ILE A 72 -2.49 -7.72 0.72
N GLU A 73 -2.20 -8.68 1.60
CA GLU A 73 -1.75 -10.01 1.20
C GLU A 73 -2.89 -10.99 1.43
N PHE A 74 -3.26 -11.73 0.40
CA PHE A 74 -4.33 -12.71 0.46
C PHE A 74 -3.96 -13.97 -0.31
N GLU A 75 -4.70 -15.04 -0.10
CA GLU A 75 -4.78 -16.22 -0.96
C GLU A 75 -6.24 -16.43 -1.34
N GLY A 76 -6.49 -16.72 -2.60
CA GLY A 76 -7.83 -16.80 -3.17
C GLY A 76 -7.73 -16.74 -4.69
N ASP A 77 -8.85 -16.62 -5.36
CA ASP A 77 -8.89 -16.43 -6.81
C ASP A 77 -8.89 -14.92 -7.11
N VAL A 78 -9.90 -14.21 -6.61
CA VAL A 78 -10.03 -12.75 -6.77
C VAL A 78 -10.31 -12.10 -5.42
N ALA A 79 -9.60 -11.00 -5.14
CA ALA A 79 -9.95 -10.06 -4.09
C ALA A 79 -10.67 -8.85 -4.71
N GLN A 80 -11.83 -8.49 -4.17
CA GLN A 80 -12.62 -7.35 -4.61
C GLN A 80 -12.82 -6.39 -3.44
N LEU A 81 -12.55 -5.11 -3.67
CA LEU A 81 -12.69 -4.04 -2.68
C LEU A 81 -13.90 -3.18 -3.05
N PHE A 82 -14.75 -2.94 -2.07
CA PHE A 82 -15.95 -2.12 -2.18
C PHE A 82 -15.87 -0.96 -1.20
N LEU A 83 -16.41 0.19 -1.62
CA LEU A 83 -16.68 1.31 -0.73
C LEU A 83 -18.13 1.76 -0.97
N ASP A 84 -18.94 1.77 0.08
CA ASP A 84 -20.38 2.06 -0.01
C ASP A 84 -21.10 1.19 -1.06
N ASN A 85 -20.95 -0.14 -0.93
CA ASN A 85 -21.45 -1.15 -1.89
C ASN A 85 -20.97 -1.02 -3.34
N THR A 86 -20.11 -0.04 -3.65
CA THR A 86 -19.60 0.19 -5.00
C THR A 86 -18.23 -0.48 -5.14
N PRO A 87 -18.00 -1.34 -6.15
CA PRO A 87 -16.68 -1.90 -6.39
C PRO A 87 -15.72 -0.77 -6.79
N VAL A 88 -14.57 -0.69 -6.11
CA VAL A 88 -13.58 0.38 -6.33
C VAL A 88 -12.25 -0.15 -6.86
N ALA A 89 -11.93 -1.41 -6.60
CA ALA A 89 -10.74 -2.08 -7.11
C ALA A 89 -10.88 -3.60 -6.95
N ASP A 90 -10.13 -4.36 -7.74
CA ASP A 90 -9.98 -5.80 -7.60
C ASP A 90 -8.53 -6.24 -7.91
N TRP A 91 -8.20 -7.47 -7.55
CA TRP A 91 -6.92 -8.09 -7.83
C TRP A 91 -7.06 -9.60 -7.97
N PHE A 92 -6.56 -10.17 -9.07
CA PHE A 92 -6.40 -11.61 -9.22
C PHE A 92 -5.16 -12.08 -8.48
N TYR A 93 -5.26 -13.21 -7.78
CA TYR A 93 -4.13 -13.72 -7.02
C TYR A 93 -2.93 -14.03 -7.93
N ASP A 94 -1.79 -13.47 -7.58
CA ASP A 94 -0.49 -13.70 -8.22
C ASP A 94 0.64 -13.86 -7.17
N GLY A 95 0.25 -14.02 -5.90
CA GLY A 95 1.14 -14.13 -4.75
C GLY A 95 1.87 -12.86 -4.34
N ARG A 96 1.62 -11.72 -4.98
CA ARG A 96 2.21 -10.42 -4.61
C ARG A 96 1.30 -9.65 -3.65
N THR A 97 1.88 -8.69 -2.93
CA THR A 97 1.13 -7.73 -2.12
C THR A 97 0.32 -6.81 -3.04
N TRP A 98 -0.98 -6.74 -2.83
CA TRP A 98 -1.85 -5.81 -3.54
C TRP A 98 -1.76 -4.42 -2.89
N GLU A 99 -1.34 -3.41 -3.66
CA GLU A 99 -1.24 -2.03 -3.19
C GLU A 99 -2.33 -1.13 -3.78
N ILE A 100 -3.05 -0.40 -2.92
CA ILE A 100 -4.08 0.55 -3.31
C ILE A 100 -3.79 1.94 -2.73
N GLY A 101 -3.55 2.93 -3.58
CA GLY A 101 -3.44 4.34 -3.16
C GLY A 101 -4.76 4.89 -2.64
N LEU A 102 -4.73 5.46 -1.43
CA LEU A 102 -5.91 5.85 -0.64
C LEU A 102 -6.29 7.32 -0.79
N ARG A 103 -5.42 8.18 -1.33
CA ARG A 103 -5.66 9.62 -1.48
C ARG A 103 -6.99 9.93 -2.17
N ARG A 104 -7.34 9.18 -3.21
CA ARG A 104 -8.62 9.32 -3.95
C ARG A 104 -9.87 8.90 -3.17
N PHE A 105 -9.69 8.26 -2.02
CA PHE A 105 -10.77 7.77 -1.16
C PHE A 105 -10.84 8.49 0.18
N ALA A 106 -9.94 9.44 0.43
CA ALA A 106 -9.72 10.03 1.76
C ALA A 106 -10.99 10.55 2.43
N ASP A 107 -11.83 11.30 1.71
CA ASP A 107 -13.06 11.86 2.29
C ASP A 107 -14.11 10.78 2.61
N ARG A 108 -14.22 9.76 1.75
CA ARG A 108 -15.18 8.67 1.92
C ARG A 108 -14.78 7.74 3.07
N LEU A 109 -13.48 7.48 3.23
CA LEU A 109 -12.93 6.62 4.28
C LEU A 109 -13.05 7.21 5.69
N ARG A 110 -13.30 8.52 5.83
CA ARG A 110 -13.65 9.13 7.12
C ARG A 110 -15.02 8.72 7.63
N VAL A 111 -15.89 8.22 6.75
CA VAL A 111 -17.29 7.93 7.06
C VAL A 111 -17.61 6.44 6.93
N GLN A 112 -16.97 5.75 5.98
CA GLN A 112 -17.27 4.36 5.66
C GLN A 112 -16.00 3.51 5.53
N PRO A 113 -15.95 2.31 6.15
CA PRO A 113 -14.86 1.38 5.92
C PRO A 113 -14.96 0.74 4.53
N PHE A 114 -13.84 0.17 4.06
CA PHE A 114 -13.90 -0.72 2.91
C PHE A 114 -14.55 -2.05 3.29
N ARG A 115 -15.16 -2.70 2.30
CA ARG A 115 -15.48 -4.12 2.36
C ARG A 115 -14.59 -4.88 1.37
N LEU A 116 -13.84 -5.85 1.87
CA LEU A 116 -13.05 -6.77 1.08
C LEU A 116 -13.83 -8.08 0.93
N ASN A 117 -13.94 -8.61 -0.28
CA ASN A 117 -14.47 -9.93 -0.57
C ASN A 117 -13.40 -10.75 -1.30
N ILE A 118 -13.07 -11.94 -0.80
CA ILE A 118 -12.13 -12.85 -1.46
C ILE A 118 -12.87 -14.13 -1.86
N THR A 119 -12.82 -14.47 -3.15
CA THR A 119 -13.31 -15.74 -3.67
C THR A 119 -12.24 -16.83 -3.50
N PRO A 120 -12.63 -18.09 -3.23
CA PRO A 120 -11.67 -19.17 -3.08
C PRO A 120 -11.02 -19.56 -4.41
N LEU A 121 -9.75 -19.94 -4.37
CA LEU A 121 -9.08 -20.61 -5.47
C LEU A 121 -9.12 -22.13 -5.27
N SER A 122 -9.47 -22.85 -6.33
CA SER A 122 -9.49 -24.31 -6.36
C SER A 122 -8.17 -24.86 -6.89
N ALA A 123 -7.64 -25.90 -6.23
CA ALA A 123 -6.45 -26.61 -6.70
C ALA A 123 -6.66 -27.40 -8.00
N GLN A 124 -7.91 -27.56 -8.43
CA GLN A 124 -8.25 -28.20 -9.71
C GLN A 124 -8.10 -27.23 -10.89
N GLN A 125 -7.99 -25.93 -10.63
CA GLN A 125 -7.69 -24.95 -11.68
C GLN A 125 -6.20 -25.10 -12.05
N GLU A 126 -5.91 -25.44 -13.30
CA GLU A 126 -4.56 -25.60 -13.83
C GLU A 126 -3.93 -24.22 -14.12
N ILE A 127 -3.69 -23.44 -13.06
CA ILE A 127 -3.05 -22.12 -13.14
C ILE A 127 -1.63 -22.23 -12.59
N TYR A 128 -0.66 -21.73 -13.35
CA TYR A 128 0.73 -21.63 -12.92
C TYR A 128 0.94 -20.31 -12.17
N PHE A 129 1.59 -20.39 -11.00
CA PHE A 129 1.96 -19.23 -10.19
C PHE A 129 3.45 -19.24 -9.91
N ASP A 130 4.11 -18.10 -10.06
CA ASP A 130 5.49 -17.92 -9.59
C ASP A 130 5.56 -18.00 -8.05
N LEU A 131 4.50 -17.53 -7.38
CA LEU A 131 4.31 -17.57 -5.94
C LEU A 131 3.01 -18.32 -5.62
N PRO A 132 3.07 -19.65 -5.37
CA PRO A 132 1.88 -20.46 -5.24
C PRO A 132 1.13 -20.21 -3.91
N PRO A 133 -0.21 -20.32 -3.89
CA PRO A 133 -0.98 -20.23 -2.67
C PRO A 133 -0.90 -21.53 -1.87
N THR A 134 -1.22 -21.43 -0.58
CA THR A 134 -1.33 -22.59 0.30
C THR A 134 -2.71 -23.24 0.19
N PHE A 135 -2.79 -24.38 -0.49
CA PHE A 135 -4.03 -25.15 -0.54
C PHE A 135 -4.24 -25.97 0.74
N ARG A 136 -5.45 -25.89 1.31
CA ARG A 136 -5.94 -26.75 2.38
C ARG A 136 -7.19 -27.47 1.87
N ASN A 137 -7.16 -28.81 1.83
CA ASN A 137 -8.24 -29.64 1.27
C ASN A 137 -8.63 -29.22 -0.17
N GLY A 138 -7.62 -28.91 -1.01
CA GLY A 138 -7.83 -28.52 -2.41
C GLY A 138 -8.35 -27.09 -2.62
N ARG A 139 -8.35 -26.24 -1.57
CA ARG A 139 -8.85 -24.86 -1.63
C ARG A 139 -7.88 -23.89 -0.96
N ALA A 140 -7.67 -22.72 -1.55
CA ALA A 140 -6.96 -21.61 -0.95
C ALA A 140 -7.93 -20.44 -0.74
N LEU A 141 -8.01 -19.94 0.50
CA LEU A 141 -8.81 -18.78 0.88
C LEU A 141 -8.32 -18.25 2.22
N ALA A 142 -7.57 -17.17 2.21
CA ALA A 142 -7.03 -16.56 3.40
C ALA A 142 -6.78 -15.07 3.20
N LEU A 143 -7.03 -14.27 4.24
CA LEU A 143 -6.47 -12.93 4.37
C LEU A 143 -5.22 -13.05 5.26
N LYS A 144 -4.04 -12.80 4.70
CA LYS A 144 -2.76 -12.99 5.40
C LYS A 144 -2.37 -11.74 6.19
N SER A 145 -2.40 -10.58 5.53
CA SER A 145 -2.04 -9.31 6.16
C SER A 145 -2.80 -8.15 5.52
N VAL A 146 -3.03 -7.12 6.33
CA VAL A 146 -3.51 -5.83 5.90
C VAL A 146 -2.69 -4.77 6.63
N ALA A 147 -2.07 -3.88 5.87
CA ALA A 147 -1.27 -2.79 6.41
C ALA A 147 -1.57 -1.49 5.66
N VAL A 148 -1.26 -0.36 6.30
CA VAL A 148 -1.26 0.94 5.64
C VAL A 148 0.14 1.54 5.77
N VAL A 149 0.73 1.85 4.62
CA VAL A 149 2.09 2.39 4.55
C VAL A 149 2.08 3.79 3.94
N PRO A 150 2.88 4.73 4.48
CA PRO A 150 2.97 6.09 3.95
C PRO A 150 3.85 6.16 2.70
N GLN A 151 3.45 7.01 1.74
CA GLN A 151 4.31 7.46 0.66
C GLN A 151 4.67 8.94 0.86
N TYR A 152 5.96 9.21 0.95
CA TYR A 152 6.53 10.55 1.05
C TYR A 152 6.95 11.06 -0.34
N ALA A 153 6.93 12.38 -0.55
CA ALA A 153 7.44 13.00 -1.78
C ALA A 153 8.54 14.01 -1.46
N VAL A 154 9.68 13.89 -2.16
CA VAL A 154 10.82 14.82 -2.09
C VAL A 154 10.90 15.54 -3.43
N SER A 155 11.04 16.88 -3.40
CA SER A 155 11.24 17.69 -4.61
C SER A 155 12.59 18.39 -4.53
N PHE A 156 13.33 18.36 -5.63
CA PHE A 156 14.62 19.03 -5.71
C PHE A 156 14.91 19.60 -7.09
N VAL A 157 15.75 20.63 -7.13
CA VAL A 157 16.23 21.27 -8.35
C VAL A 157 17.71 20.91 -8.50
N ILE A 158 18.07 20.27 -9.61
CA ILE A 158 19.47 20.06 -9.99
C ILE A 158 19.84 21.19 -10.94
N THR A 159 20.79 22.04 -10.56
CA THR A 159 21.40 23.00 -11.49
C THR A 159 22.58 22.35 -12.21
N LYS A 160 22.74 22.67 -13.49
CA LYS A 160 23.94 22.27 -14.24
C LYS A 160 25.03 23.28 -13.90
N PRO A 161 26.24 22.85 -13.48
CA PRO A 161 27.33 23.79 -13.23
C PRO A 161 27.65 24.54 -14.54
N GLN A 162 27.93 25.85 -14.42
CA GLN A 162 28.40 26.69 -15.53
C GLN A 162 29.79 26.27 -16.01
#